data_AF-A0A0G4NFA1-F1
#
_entry.id   AF-A0A0G4NFA1-F1
#
_cell.length_a   1.000
_cell.length_b   1.000
_cell.length_c   1.000
_cell.angle_alpha   90.00
_cell.angle_beta   90.00
_cell.angle_gamma   90.00
#
_symmetry.space_group_name_H-M   'P 1'
#
loop_
_entity.id
_entity.type
_entity.pdbx_description
1 polymer ?
#
loop_
_entity_poly.entity_id
_entity_poly.type
_entity_poly.pdbx_seq_one_letter_code
_entity_poly.pdbx_strand_id
1 'polypeptide(L)'
;MSEGALKPEKDFSKEADKQIPEAEQLASSDIQAAVERLAVLEKQTRQASDLASTSRVLVAIVTICKNAKNWSLLNEQVLVLSKKHSQLKQAITKMVQTVVGFLDETPDLKTKLSLIETL
;
A
#
# COMPACT_ATOMS: atom_id res chain seq x y z
N MET A 1 -31.84 13.09 5.47
CA MET A 1 -31.13 12.31 6.50
C MET A 1 -29.66 12.61 6.36
N SER A 2 -29.01 12.82 7.51
CA SER A 2 -27.72 13.46 7.71
C SER A 2 -26.54 12.76 7.04
N GLU A 3 -25.78 13.49 6.23
CA GLU A 3 -24.36 13.18 6.00
C GLU A 3 -23.56 14.42 6.41
N GLY A 4 -23.26 14.50 7.71
CA GLY A 4 -22.12 15.25 8.21
C GLY A 4 -20.85 14.56 7.73
N ALA A 5 -20.55 14.66 6.44
CA ALA A 5 -19.30 14.19 5.88
C ALA A 5 -18.19 15.09 6.43
N LEU A 6 -17.44 14.54 7.38
CA LEU A 6 -16.08 14.97 7.70
C LEU A 6 -15.35 15.19 6.37
N LYS A 7 -15.27 16.45 5.92
CA LYS A 7 -14.56 16.79 4.69
C LYS A 7 -13.09 16.41 4.92
N PRO A 8 -12.50 15.47 4.16
CA PRO A 8 -11.05 15.43 4.07
C PRO A 8 -10.61 16.79 3.50
N GLU A 9 -9.87 17.58 4.27
CA GLU A 9 -9.47 18.94 3.89
C GLU A 9 -8.57 18.96 2.64
N LYS A 10 -8.09 17.79 2.19
CA LYS A 10 -7.32 17.61 0.97
C LYS A 10 -7.53 16.20 0.42
N ASP A 11 -8.32 16.10 -0.64
CA ASP A 11 -8.56 14.83 -1.35
C ASP A 11 -7.36 14.54 -2.27
N PHE A 12 -6.58 13.52 -1.91
CA PHE A 12 -5.40 13.12 -2.69
C PHE A 12 -5.73 12.04 -3.73
N SER A 13 -7.01 11.69 -3.91
CA SER A 13 -7.42 10.57 -4.76
C SER A 13 -6.97 10.79 -6.19
N LYS A 14 -7.05 12.03 -6.70
CA LYS A 14 -6.61 12.39 -8.06
C LYS A 14 -5.10 12.26 -8.25
N GLU A 15 -4.33 12.59 -7.22
CA GLU A 15 -2.88 12.50 -7.26
C GLU A 15 -2.43 11.05 -7.15
N ALA A 16 -3.11 10.26 -6.31
CA ALA A 16 -2.92 8.81 -6.25
C ALA A 16 -3.28 8.14 -7.57
N ASP A 17 -4.39 8.50 -8.21
CA ASP A 17 -4.82 7.91 -9.50
C ASP A 17 -3.79 8.15 -10.63
N LYS A 18 -3.03 9.24 -10.54
CA LYS A 18 -1.98 9.57 -11.50
C LYS A 18 -0.61 9.01 -11.12
N GLN A 19 -0.23 9.12 -9.85
CA GLN A 19 1.09 8.69 -9.37
C GLN A 19 1.21 7.18 -9.17
N ILE A 20 0.12 6.47 -8.87
CA ILE A 20 0.14 4.99 -8.76
C ILE A 20 0.57 4.36 -10.08
N PRO A 21 -0.07 4.62 -11.24
CA PRO A 21 0.34 4.01 -12.50
C PRO A 21 1.72 4.51 -12.97
N GLU A 22 2.08 5.77 -12.71
CA GLU A 22 3.46 6.26 -12.95
C GLU A 22 4.49 5.48 -12.12
N ALA A 23 4.19 5.21 -10.85
CA ALA A 23 5.04 4.43 -9.96
C ALA A 23 5.09 2.95 -10.38
N GLU A 24 3.98 2.38 -10.86
CA GLU A 24 3.97 1.02 -11.41
C GLU A 24 4.84 0.90 -12.67
N GLN A 25 4.79 1.90 -13.56
CA GLN A 25 5.68 1.95 -14.73
C GLN A 25 7.14 2.12 -14.32
N LEU A 26 7.42 3.03 -13.38
CA LEU A 26 8.77 3.23 -12.83
C LEU A 26 9.29 1.97 -12.15
N ALA A 27 8.44 1.23 -11.45
CA ALA A 27 8.82 -0.01 -10.76
C ALA A 27 9.32 -1.10 -11.71
N SER A 28 8.96 -1.03 -13.00
CA SER A 28 9.50 -1.95 -13.99
C SER A 28 10.98 -1.71 -14.28
N SER A 29 11.52 -0.52 -13.97
CA SER A 29 12.95 -0.20 -14.07
C SER A 29 13.61 -0.06 -12.70
N ASP A 30 12.94 0.58 -11.74
CA ASP A 30 13.45 0.83 -10.39
C ASP A 30 12.33 0.78 -9.34
N ILE A 31 12.24 -0.36 -8.66
CA ILE A 31 11.21 -0.63 -7.64
C ILE A 31 11.43 0.26 -6.42
N GLN A 32 12.68 0.54 -6.05
CA GLN A 32 12.99 1.31 -4.85
C GLN A 32 12.55 2.76 -5.03
N ALA A 33 12.85 3.36 -6.19
CA ALA A 33 12.38 4.71 -6.52
C ALA A 33 10.84 4.81 -6.55
N ALA A 34 10.16 3.80 -7.09
CA ALA A 34 8.70 3.74 -7.11
C ALA A 34 8.11 3.64 -5.69
N VAL A 35 8.67 2.77 -4.84
CA VAL A 35 8.24 2.63 -3.44
C VAL A 35 8.49 3.91 -2.65
N GLU A 36 9.62 4.59 -2.86
CA GLU A 36 9.91 5.85 -2.19
C GLU A 36 8.91 6.95 -2.56
N ARG A 37 8.57 7.06 -3.85
CA ARG A 37 7.56 8.01 -4.36
C ARG A 37 6.19 7.74 -3.74
N LEU A 38 5.78 6.47 -3.66
CA LEU A 38 4.53 6.08 -3.00
C LEU A 38 4.57 6.26 -1.48
N ALA A 39 5.71 6.05 -0.82
CA ALA A 39 5.86 6.28 0.62
C ALA A 39 5.74 7.77 0.98
N VAL A 40 6.22 8.67 0.11
CA VAL A 40 6.03 10.12 0.28
C VAL A 40 4.55 10.48 0.13
N LEU A 41 3.85 9.89 -0.84
CA LEU A 41 2.40 10.11 -1.01
C LEU A 41 1.61 9.54 0.18
N GLU A 42 1.94 8.34 0.65
CA GLU A 42 1.37 7.73 1.86
C GLU A 42 1.47 8.67 3.06
N LYS A 43 2.65 9.26 3.28
CA LYS A 43 2.86 10.20 4.39
C LYS A 43 1.93 11.41 4.27
N GLN A 44 1.72 11.95 3.07
CA GLN A 44 0.82 13.09 2.84
C GLN A 44 -0.65 12.70 3.02
N THR A 45 -1.09 11.58 2.44
CA THR A 45 -2.48 11.10 2.56
C THR A 45 -2.83 10.75 4.00
N ARG A 46 -1.87 10.17 4.75
CA ARG A 46 -2.03 9.89 6.18
C ARG A 46 -2.14 11.16 7.01
N GLN A 47 -1.28 12.15 6.76
CA GLN A 47 -1.36 13.45 7.44
C GLN A 47 -2.68 14.17 7.16
N ALA A 48 -3.22 14.02 5.94
CA ALA A 48 -4.52 14.54 5.56
C ALA A 48 -5.70 13.70 6.08
N SER A 49 -5.44 12.61 6.81
CA SER A 49 -6.45 11.64 7.27
C SER A 49 -7.35 11.10 6.12
N ASP A 50 -6.81 11.08 4.90
CA ASP A 50 -7.50 10.57 3.72
C ASP A 50 -7.33 9.05 3.65
N LEU A 51 -8.32 8.36 4.21
CA LEU A 51 -8.36 6.90 4.24
C LEU A 51 -8.41 6.29 2.84
N ALA A 52 -9.14 6.91 1.92
CA ALA A 52 -9.36 6.36 0.58
C ALA A 52 -8.04 6.33 -0.20
N SER A 53 -7.33 7.45 -0.21
CA SER A 53 -6.01 7.54 -0.85
C SER A 53 -4.95 6.70 -0.15
N THR A 54 -4.90 6.74 1.19
CA THR A 54 -3.91 5.95 1.96
C THR A 54 -4.07 4.45 1.67
N SER A 55 -5.31 3.95 1.65
CA SER A 55 -5.57 2.54 1.32
C SER A 55 -5.13 2.19 -0.09
N ARG A 56 -5.39 3.05 -1.08
CA ARG A 56 -4.96 2.84 -2.47
C ARG A 56 -3.44 2.82 -2.61
N VAL A 57 -2.74 3.73 -1.93
CA VAL A 57 -1.28 3.82 -1.96
C VAL A 57 -0.65 2.56 -1.34
N LEU A 58 -1.17 2.09 -0.21
CA LEU A 58 -0.71 0.83 0.40
C LEU A 58 -0.89 -0.36 -0.55
N VAL A 59 -2.05 -0.47 -1.20
CA VAL A 59 -2.35 -1.49 -2.21
C VAL A 59 -1.41 -1.39 -3.41
N ALA A 60 -1.09 -0.18 -3.86
CA ALA A 60 -0.14 0.04 -4.96
C ALA A 60 1.27 -0.43 -4.59
N ILE A 61 1.76 -0.12 -3.39
CA ILE A 61 3.10 -0.57 -2.92
C ILE A 61 3.21 -2.08 -2.95
N VAL A 62 2.21 -2.81 -2.43
CA VAL A 62 2.23 -4.28 -2.43
C VAL A 62 2.07 -4.85 -3.84
N THR A 63 1.27 -4.21 -4.70
CA THR A 63 1.08 -4.63 -6.11
C THR A 63 2.37 -4.48 -6.91
N ILE A 64 3.10 -3.38 -6.72
CA ILE A 64 4.41 -3.14 -7.33
C ILE A 64 5.42 -4.23 -6.93
N CYS A 65 5.50 -4.53 -5.63
CA CYS A 65 6.41 -5.57 -5.15
C CYS A 65 6.04 -6.96 -5.73
N LYS A 66 4.74 -7.24 -5.88
CA LYS A 66 4.23 -8.46 -6.52
C LYS A 66 4.57 -8.51 -8.02
N ASN A 67 4.36 -7.43 -8.78
CA ASN A 67 4.69 -7.35 -10.20
C ASN A 67 6.19 -7.55 -10.46
N ALA A 68 7.02 -7.02 -9.57
CA ALA A 68 8.46 -7.25 -9.57
C ALA A 68 8.89 -8.67 -9.14
N LYS A 69 7.93 -9.53 -8.72
CA LYS A 69 8.16 -10.83 -8.06
C LYS A 69 9.08 -10.74 -6.83
N ASN A 70 9.22 -9.56 -6.24
CA ASN A 70 10.10 -9.33 -5.10
C ASN A 70 9.31 -9.40 -3.78
N TRP A 71 8.99 -10.63 -3.39
CA TRP A 71 8.18 -10.90 -2.21
C TRP A 71 8.89 -10.61 -0.89
N SER A 72 10.22 -10.66 -0.87
CA SER A 72 10.99 -10.31 0.34
C SER A 72 10.80 -8.84 0.68
N LEU A 73 10.86 -7.96 -0.34
CA LEU A 73 10.60 -6.53 -0.18
C LEU A 73 9.14 -6.27 0.22
N LEU A 74 8.19 -7.00 -0.37
CA LEU A 74 6.78 -6.90 0.01
C LEU A 74 6.60 -7.17 1.51
N ASN A 75 7.20 -8.23 2.02
CA ASN A 75 7.06 -8.62 3.42
C ASN A 75 7.67 -7.58 4.36
N GLU A 76 8.83 -7.03 4.00
CA GLU A 76 9.48 -5.96 4.75
C GLU A 76 8.62 -4.68 4.77
N GLN A 77 8.05 -4.30 3.62
CA GLN A 77 7.15 -3.15 3.54
C GLN A 77 5.88 -3.36 4.37
N VAL A 78 5.24 -4.53 4.30
CA VAL A 78 4.07 -4.87 5.13
C VAL A 78 4.41 -4.78 6.61
N LEU A 79 5.56 -5.32 7.04
CA LEU A 79 6.00 -5.25 8.44
C LEU A 79 6.22 -3.79 8.88
N VAL A 80 6.89 -2.97 8.07
CA VAL A 80 7.15 -1.54 8.35
C VAL A 80 5.83 -0.77 8.46
N LEU A 81 4.90 -1.03 7.54
CA LEU A 81 3.59 -0.37 7.49
C LEU A 81 2.69 -0.80 8.66
N SER A 82 2.72 -2.07 9.06
CA SER A 82 1.99 -2.60 10.22
C SER A 82 2.54 -2.08 11.55
N LYS A 83 3.87 -1.86 11.66
CA LYS A 83 4.49 -1.29 12.86
C LYS A 83 4.30 0.23 12.99
N LYS A 84 3.86 0.92 11.94
CA LYS A 84 3.61 2.37 12.01
C LYS A 84 2.33 2.64 12.83
N HIS A 85 2.54 3.04 14.09
CA HIS A 85 1.48 3.41 15.05
C HIS A 85 0.53 4.53 14.59
N SER A 86 0.91 5.30 13.57
CA SER A 86 0.08 6.37 13.01
C SER A 86 -0.87 5.91 11.89
N GLN A 87 -0.92 4.61 11.57
CA GLN A 87 -1.77 4.14 10.47
C GLN A 87 -3.23 3.98 10.84
N LEU A 88 -4.06 4.30 9.85
CA LEU A 88 -5.49 4.10 9.91
C LEU A 88 -5.79 2.60 9.87
N LYS A 89 -6.45 2.07 10.90
CA LYS A 89 -6.79 0.65 11.02
C LYS A 89 -7.47 0.09 9.76
N GLN A 90 -8.40 0.87 9.18
CA GLN A 90 -9.10 0.48 7.95
C GLN A 90 -8.17 0.36 6.74
N ALA A 91 -7.14 1.20 6.65
CA ALA A 91 -6.17 1.15 5.55
C ALA A 91 -5.29 -0.11 5.67
N ILE A 92 -4.88 -0.46 6.90
CA ILE A 92 -4.17 -1.72 7.19
C ILE A 92 -5.05 -2.91 6.82
N THR A 93 -6.31 -2.96 7.26
CA THR A 93 -7.22 -4.07 6.92
C THR A 93 -7.34 -4.27 5.41
N LYS A 94 -7.42 -3.19 4.64
CA LYS A 94 -7.54 -3.25 3.18
C LYS A 94 -6.24 -3.72 2.51
N MET A 95 -5.09 -3.27 3.03
CA MET A 95 -3.78 -3.78 2.63
C MET A 95 -3.67 -5.28 2.90
N VAL A 96 -3.99 -5.73 4.11
CA VAL A 96 -3.95 -7.15 4.51
C VAL A 96 -4.85 -8.01 3.63
N GLN A 97 -6.08 -7.59 3.36
CA GLN A 97 -7.00 -8.32 2.47
C GLN A 97 -6.41 -8.50 1.06
N THR A 98 -5.74 -7.46 0.54
CA THR A 98 -5.08 -7.52 -0.76
C THR A 98 -3.89 -8.48 -0.74
N VAL A 99 -3.06 -8.42 0.31
CA VAL A 99 -1.91 -9.31 0.49
C VAL A 99 -2.36 -10.77 0.63
N VAL A 100 -3.45 -11.03 1.37
CA VAL A 100 -4.05 -12.37 1.47
C VAL A 100 -4.52 -12.87 0.10
N GLY A 101 -5.07 -12.00 -0.74
CA GLY A 101 -5.39 -12.32 -2.13
C GLY A 101 -4.16 -12.72 -2.96
N PHE A 102 -3.00 -12.10 -2.69
CA PHE A 102 -1.75 -12.47 -3.35
C PHE A 102 -1.15 -13.80 -2.86
N LEU A 103 -1.57 -14.34 -1.71
CA LEU A 103 -1.08 -15.64 -1.19
C LEU A 103 -1.51 -16.83 -2.05
N ASP A 104 -2.49 -16.66 -2.95
CA ASP A 104 -2.85 -17.69 -3.93
C ASP A 104 -1.90 -17.67 -5.14
N GLU A 105 -1.39 -16.48 -5.49
CA GLU A 105 -0.44 -16.27 -6.58
C GLU A 105 1.04 -16.39 -6.16
N THR A 106 1.32 -16.59 -4.86
CA THR A 106 2.70 -16.79 -4.39
C THR A 106 3.27 -18.09 -4.96
N PRO A 107 4.41 -18.06 -5.65
CA PRO A 107 5.03 -19.25 -6.22
C PRO A 107 5.69 -20.15 -5.17
N ASP A 108 5.93 -19.65 -3.96
CA ASP A 108 6.76 -20.30 -2.95
C ASP A 108 6.05 -20.39 -1.58
N LEU A 109 6.02 -21.61 -1.03
CA LEU A 109 5.45 -21.91 0.29
C LEU A 109 6.15 -21.16 1.41
N LYS A 110 7.46 -20.89 1.27
CA LYS A 110 8.23 -20.16 2.28
C LYS A 110 7.79 -18.70 2.36
N THR A 111 7.57 -18.08 1.20
CA THR A 111 7.06 -16.71 1.11
C THR A 111 5.65 -16.60 1.66
N LYS A 112 4.80 -17.59 1.38
CA LYS A 112 3.44 -17.67 1.91
C LYS A 112 3.45 -17.76 3.44
N LEU A 113 4.27 -18.63 4.01
CA LEU A 113 4.45 -18.76 5.46
C LEU A 113 4.98 -17.46 6.08
N SER A 114 6.03 -16.86 5.51
CA SER A 114 6.58 -15.61 6.04
C SER A 114 5.62 -14.44 5.94
N LEU A 115 4.74 -14.38 4.94
CA LEU A 115 3.68 -13.37 4.85
C LEU A 115 2.62 -13.61 5.93
N ILE A 116 2.21 -14.85 6.14
CA ILE A 116 1.25 -15.22 7.21
C ILE A 116 1.82 -14.89 8.59
N GLU A 117 3.11 -15.13 8.83
CA GLU A 117 3.76 -14.77 10.11
C GLU A 117 3.90 -13.25 10.31
N THR A 118 3.84 -12.47 9.24
CA THR A 118 4.00 -11.01 9.28
C THR A 118 2.67 -10.27 9.42
N LEU A 119 1.55 -10.93 9.09
CA LEU A 119 0.18 -10.45 9.20
C LEU A 119 -0.39 -10.61 10.63
#